data_AF-A0A7S3DTD2-F1
#
_entry.id   AF-A0A7S3DTD2-F1
#
_cell.length_a   1.000
_cell.length_b   1.000
_cell.length_c   1.000
_cell.angle_alpha   90.00
_cell.angle_beta   90.00
_cell.angle_gamma   90.00
#
_symmetry.space_group_name_H-M   'P 1'
#
loop_
_entity.id
_entity.type
_entity.pdbx_description
1 polymer ?
#
loop_
_entity_poly.entity_id
_entity_poly.type
_entity_poly.pdbx_seq_one_letter_code
_entity_poly.pdbx_strand_id
1 'polypeptide(L)'
;PVFRDRFLKMCAPLGVDPLASKKSFWGQLLGMGDFYHELAVKVAEVCLAAKARNGGIMSLTEVQTILAKRKTKLGMVRSSSTQVVSTADLTIAINKLSKLGGGFRTVQVGKSTMVISV
;
A
#
# COMPACT_ATOMS: atom_id res chain seq x y z
N PRO A 1 -10.66 2.75 5.60
CA PRO A 1 -10.15 1.39 5.89
C PRO A 1 -11.24 0.30 5.83
N VAL A 2 -12.27 0.36 6.68
CA VAL A 2 -13.31 -0.70 6.77
C VAL A 2 -14.09 -0.87 5.47
N PHE A 3 -14.56 0.25 4.88
CA PHE A 3 -15.24 0.21 3.58
C PHE A 3 -14.37 -0.38 2.47
N ARG A 4 -13.09 0.05 2.38
CA ARG A 4 -12.14 -0.41 1.36
C ARG A 4 -11.90 -1.93 1.48
N ASP A 5 -11.67 -2.43 2.69
CA ASP A 5 -11.50 -3.87 2.94
C ASP A 5 -12.77 -4.66 2.58
N ARG A 6 -13.94 -4.20 3.01
CA ARG A 6 -15.20 -4.90 2.73
C ARG A 6 -15.53 -4.90 1.24
N PHE A 7 -15.31 -3.78 0.56
CA PHE A 7 -15.54 -3.65 -0.87
C PHE A 7 -14.66 -4.61 -1.67
N LEU A 8 -13.36 -4.65 -1.38
CA LEU A 8 -12.44 -5.59 -2.04
C LEU A 8 -12.86 -7.06 -1.81
N LYS A 9 -13.34 -7.40 -0.60
CA LYS A 9 -13.88 -8.74 -0.31
C LYS A 9 -15.14 -9.08 -1.09
N MET A 10 -15.97 -8.10 -1.44
CA MET A 10 -17.15 -8.33 -2.29
C MET A 10 -16.78 -8.52 -3.77
N CYS A 11 -15.71 -7.87 -4.23
CA CYS A 11 -15.25 -7.97 -5.61
C CYS A 11 -14.56 -9.31 -5.93
N ALA A 12 -13.83 -9.89 -4.96
CA ALA A 12 -13.03 -11.08 -5.20
C ALA A 12 -13.82 -12.32 -5.70
N PRO A 13 -15.00 -12.67 -5.15
CA PRO A 13 -15.80 -13.79 -5.65
C PRO A 13 -16.36 -13.59 -7.07
N LEU A 14 -16.53 -12.34 -7.50
CA LEU A 14 -17.07 -11.97 -8.80
C LEU A 14 -15.99 -11.92 -9.90
N GLY A 15 -14.73 -12.22 -9.57
CA GLY A 15 -13.61 -12.20 -10.51
C GLY A 15 -13.23 -10.79 -11.00
N VAL A 16 -13.76 -9.75 -10.37
CA VAL A 16 -13.45 -8.36 -10.70
C VAL A 16 -12.34 -7.83 -9.80
N ASP A 17 -11.25 -7.36 -10.42
CA ASP A 17 -10.20 -6.61 -9.73
C ASP A 17 -10.45 -5.10 -9.94
N PRO A 18 -11.05 -4.40 -8.96
CA PRO A 18 -11.31 -2.96 -9.06
C PRO A 18 -10.03 -2.14 -9.15
N LEU A 19 -8.88 -2.75 -8.93
CA LEU A 19 -7.57 -2.11 -8.90
C LEU A 19 -6.70 -2.40 -10.13
N ALA A 20 -7.20 -3.19 -11.10
CA ALA A 20 -6.44 -3.64 -12.27
C ALA A 20 -6.19 -2.55 -13.33
N SER A 21 -7.06 -1.54 -13.46
CA SER A 21 -6.89 -0.49 -14.47
C SER A 21 -7.47 0.85 -14.01
N LYS A 22 -6.82 1.96 -14.39
CA LYS A 22 -7.37 3.32 -14.21
C LYS A 22 -8.67 3.54 -15.00
N LYS A 23 -8.88 2.80 -16.10
CA LYS A 23 -10.13 2.76 -16.87
C LYS A 23 -11.16 1.77 -16.31
N SER A 24 -10.84 1.07 -15.22
CA SER A 24 -11.84 0.27 -14.51
C SER A 24 -12.91 1.22 -13.98
N PHE A 25 -14.17 0.86 -14.20
CA PHE A 25 -15.33 1.60 -13.71
C PHE A 25 -15.19 1.99 -12.23
N TRP A 26 -14.56 1.13 -11.43
CA TRP A 26 -14.31 1.31 -10.00
C TRP A 26 -13.20 2.31 -9.66
N GLY A 27 -12.19 2.44 -10.54
CA GLY A 27 -11.12 3.41 -10.39
C GLY A 27 -11.65 4.85 -10.48
N GLN A 28 -12.55 5.09 -11.45
CA GLN A 28 -13.16 6.41 -11.69
C GLN A 28 -14.33 6.70 -10.75
N LEU A 29 -15.15 5.71 -10.41
CA LEU A 29 -16.32 5.90 -9.54
C LEU A 29 -15.96 6.00 -8.05
N LEU A 30 -14.93 5.28 -7.59
CA LEU A 30 -14.61 5.19 -6.16
C LEU A 30 -13.23 5.74 -5.78
N GLY A 31 -12.40 6.16 -6.76
CA GLY A 31 -11.05 6.70 -6.52
C GLY A 31 -10.07 5.71 -5.87
N MET A 32 -10.46 4.44 -5.70
CA MET A 32 -9.65 3.44 -5.00
C MET A 32 -8.40 3.08 -5.79
N GLY A 33 -8.48 3.08 -7.13
CA GLY A 33 -7.32 2.84 -7.98
C GLY A 33 -6.18 3.82 -7.70
N ASP A 34 -6.48 5.12 -7.74
CA ASP A 34 -5.48 6.18 -7.52
C ASP A 34 -4.93 6.18 -6.10
N PHE A 35 -5.78 5.93 -5.09
CA PHE A 35 -5.34 5.75 -3.72
C PHE A 35 -4.28 4.64 -3.58
N TYR A 36 -4.53 3.45 -4.15
CA TYR A 36 -3.59 2.33 -4.03
C TYR A 36 -2.33 2.53 -4.89
N HIS A 37 -2.41 3.24 -6.02
CA HIS A 37 -1.21 3.61 -6.79
C HIS A 37 -0.32 4.59 -6.01
N GLU A 38 -0.92 5.64 -5.45
CA GLU A 38 -0.19 6.62 -4.64
C GLU A 38 0.41 5.98 -3.38
N LEU A 39 -0.35 5.09 -2.72
CA LEU A 39 0.15 4.34 -1.57
C LEU A 39 1.33 3.43 -1.96
N ALA A 40 1.26 2.74 -3.10
CA ALA A 40 2.34 1.90 -3.59
C ALA A 40 3.64 2.69 -3.82
N VAL A 41 3.56 3.86 -4.47
CA VAL A 41 4.74 4.72 -4.69
C VAL A 41 5.37 5.14 -3.35
N LYS A 42 4.56 5.59 -2.39
CA LYS A 42 5.05 5.98 -1.07
C LYS A 42 5.69 4.83 -0.29
N VAL A 43 5.11 3.63 -0.38
CA VAL A 43 5.71 2.43 0.22
C VAL A 43 7.07 2.13 -0.41
N ALA A 44 7.17 2.21 -1.75
CA ALA A 44 8.44 2.03 -2.45
C ALA A 44 9.49 3.05 -2.00
N GLU A 45 9.16 4.35 -1.94
CA GLU A 45 10.07 5.40 -1.45
C GLU A 45 10.58 5.14 -0.04
N VAL A 46 9.72 4.66 0.87
CA VAL A 46 10.12 4.31 2.23
C VAL A 46 11.09 3.13 2.22
N CYS A 47 10.80 2.08 1.46
CA CYS A 47 11.64 0.89 1.38
C CYS A 47 13.00 1.21 0.74
N LEU A 48 13.03 1.96 -0.37
CA LEU A 48 14.27 2.40 -1.02
C LEU A 48 15.11 3.30 -0.11
N ALA A 49 14.49 4.26 0.59
CA ALA A 49 15.22 5.13 1.52
C ALA A 49 15.79 4.36 2.73
N ALA A 50 15.12 3.29 3.17
CA ALA A 50 15.58 2.47 4.27
C ALA A 50 16.62 1.41 3.84
N LYS A 51 16.70 1.06 2.54
CA LYS A 51 17.52 -0.02 1.98
C LYS A 51 18.99 0.04 2.40
N ALA A 52 19.59 1.24 2.39
CA ALA A 52 20.99 1.42 2.80
C ALA A 52 21.24 1.08 4.29
N ARG A 53 20.22 1.20 5.13
CA ARG A 53 20.31 0.96 6.58
C ARG A 53 19.92 -0.45 6.99
N ASN A 54 18.91 -1.05 6.33
CA ASN A 54 18.32 -2.32 6.74
C ASN A 54 18.47 -3.45 5.70
N GLY A 55 19.21 -3.22 4.62
CA GLY A 55 19.40 -4.20 3.55
C GLY A 55 18.15 -4.47 2.70
N GLY A 56 17.09 -3.67 2.85
CA GLY A 56 15.83 -3.84 2.13
C GLY A 56 14.80 -4.73 2.85
N ILE A 57 14.93 -4.92 4.17
CA ILE A 57 13.98 -5.66 5.00
C ILE A 57 13.42 -4.74 6.09
N MET A 58 12.09 -4.64 6.20
CA MET A 58 11.45 -3.85 7.25
C MET A 58 10.07 -4.37 7.66
N SER A 59 9.64 -4.11 8.88
CA SER A 59 8.31 -4.53 9.34
C SER A 59 7.19 -3.67 8.73
N LEU A 60 6.03 -4.28 8.47
CA LEU A 60 4.85 -3.56 8.00
C LEU A 60 4.40 -2.44 8.98
N THR A 61 4.57 -2.66 10.28
CA THR A 61 4.30 -1.68 11.33
C THR A 61 5.26 -0.49 11.28
N GLU A 62 6.52 -0.72 10.92
CA GLU A 62 7.51 0.35 10.75
C GLU A 62 7.20 1.19 9.51
N VAL A 63 6.86 0.55 8.37
CA VAL A 63 6.38 1.24 7.17
C VAL A 63 5.20 2.14 7.50
N GLN A 64 4.19 1.59 8.20
CA GLN A 64 3.00 2.34 8.61
C GLN A 64 3.35 3.55 9.47
N THR A 65 4.26 3.38 10.43
CA THR A 65 4.71 4.45 11.33
C THR A 65 5.47 5.54 10.57
N ILE A 66 6.36 5.17 9.63
CA ILE A 66 7.10 6.12 8.81
C ILE A 66 6.16 6.89 7.89
N LEU A 67 5.18 6.22 7.28
CA LEU A 67 4.17 6.87 6.44
C LEU A 67 3.29 7.82 7.26
N ALA A 68 2.90 7.45 8.48
CA ALA A 68 2.16 8.33 9.38
C ALA A 68 2.98 9.58 9.77
N LYS A 69 4.29 9.43 10.03
CA LYS A 69 5.20 10.54 10.29
C LYS A 69 5.47 11.42 9.06
N ARG A 70 5.57 10.84 7.85
CA ARG A 70 5.76 11.61 6.62
C ARG A 70 4.53 12.44 6.27
N LYS A 71 3.32 11.96 6.60
CA LYS A 71 2.08 12.75 6.47
C LYS A 71 2.12 14.06 7.28
N THR A 72 2.81 14.09 8.42
CA THR A 72 2.90 15.29 9.25
C THR A 72 4.03 16.24 8.82
N LYS A 73 5.12 15.72 8.23
CA LYS A 73 6.32 16.50 7.90
C LYS A 73 6.33 17.10 6.49
N LEU A 74 5.58 16.53 5.54
CA LEU A 74 5.61 16.90 4.12
C LEU A 74 4.27 17.47 3.60
N GLY A 75 3.46 18.09 4.45
CA GLY A 75 2.35 18.95 4.02
C GLY A 75 1.35 18.35 3.01
N MET A 76 0.99 17.07 3.12
CA MET A 76 -0.08 16.49 2.30
C MET A 76 -1.44 16.56 3.01
N VAL A 77 -1.85 17.80 3.30
CA VAL A 77 -3.26 18.19 3.36
C VAL A 77 -3.64 18.67 1.97
N ARG A 78 -3.88 17.73 1.03
CA ARG A 78 -4.59 18.04 -0.23
C ARG A 78 -5.68 17.04 -0.59
N SER A 79 -6.05 16.17 0.34
CA SER A 79 -7.35 15.50 0.28
C SER A 79 -7.95 15.57 1.68
N SER A 80 -9.12 16.18 1.80
CA SER A 80 -9.80 16.58 3.04
C SER A 80 -10.30 15.42 3.92
N SER A 81 -9.72 14.23 3.78
CA SER A 81 -10.04 13.09 4.63
C SER A 81 -8.74 12.51 5.18
N THR A 82 -8.59 12.57 6.51
CA THR A 82 -7.54 11.87 7.27
C THR A 82 -7.71 10.36 7.07
N GLN A 83 -7.29 9.86 5.91
CA GLN A 83 -7.44 8.46 5.55
C GLN A 83 -6.34 7.68 6.29
N VAL A 84 -6.73 7.05 7.39
CA VAL A 84 -5.89 6.08 8.11
C VAL A 84 -5.53 4.95 7.13
N VAL A 85 -4.25 4.63 7.04
CA VAL A 85 -3.73 3.53 6.20
C VAL A 85 -3.64 2.31 7.11
N SER A 86 -4.31 1.24 6.73
CA SER A 86 -4.26 -0.04 7.45
C SER A 86 -3.13 -0.94 6.95
N THR A 87 -2.77 -1.96 7.72
CA THR A 87 -1.81 -2.99 7.31
C THR A 87 -2.30 -3.79 6.09
N ALA A 88 -3.62 -3.99 5.96
CA ALA A 88 -4.23 -4.58 4.79
C ALA A 88 -4.01 -3.71 3.54
N ASP A 89 -4.17 -2.39 3.66
CA ASP A 89 -3.92 -1.46 2.55
C ASP A 89 -2.45 -1.52 2.08
N LEU A 90 -1.51 -1.63 3.03
CA LEU A 90 -0.09 -1.76 2.72
C LEU A 90 0.22 -3.09 2.02
N THR A 91 -0.40 -4.18 2.46
CA THR A 91 -0.22 -5.50 1.84
C THR A 91 -0.70 -5.50 0.39
N ILE A 92 -1.86 -4.87 0.11
CA ILE A 92 -2.37 -4.70 -1.25
C ILE A 92 -1.41 -3.85 -2.08
N ALA A 93 -0.89 -2.74 -1.53
CA ALA A 93 0.05 -1.88 -2.22
C ALA A 93 1.36 -2.61 -2.58
N ILE A 94 1.89 -3.42 -1.67
CA ILE A 94 3.11 -4.22 -1.91
C ILE A 94 2.86 -5.31 -2.95
N ASN A 95 1.71 -5.98 -2.91
CA ASN A 95 1.32 -6.97 -3.94
C ASN A 95 1.11 -6.33 -5.32
N LYS A 96 0.84 -5.03 -5.40
CA LYS A 96 0.88 -4.31 -6.67
C LYS A 96 2.31 -4.04 -7.13
N LEU A 97 3.19 -3.61 -6.23
CA LEU A 97 4.60 -3.39 -6.53
C LEU A 97 5.29 -4.68 -6.99
N SER A 98 4.93 -5.84 -6.42
CA SER A 98 5.50 -7.13 -6.82
C SER A 98 5.24 -7.47 -8.29
N LYS A 99 4.14 -6.96 -8.88
CA LYS A 99 3.82 -7.13 -10.30
C LYS A 99 4.67 -6.25 -11.23
N LEU A 100 5.27 -5.18 -10.70
CA LEU A 100 6.14 -4.27 -11.48
C LEU A 100 7.59 -4.76 -11.58
N GLY A 101 7.94 -5.84 -10.88
CA GLY A 101 9.33 -6.27 -10.72
C GLY A 101 10.05 -5.52 -9.58
N GLY A 102 11.33 -5.83 -9.34
CA GLY A 102 12.11 -5.21 -8.26
C GLY A 102 12.00 -5.89 -6.89
N GLY A 103 11.51 -7.13 -6.85
CA GLY A 103 11.65 -8.03 -5.70
C GLY A 103 10.83 -7.68 -4.45
N PHE A 104 9.91 -6.72 -4.57
CA PHE A 104 8.94 -6.40 -3.53
C PHE A 104 8.09 -7.62 -3.18
N ARG A 105 8.16 -8.06 -1.92
CA ARG A 105 7.32 -9.14 -1.39
C ARG A 105 7.08 -8.98 0.10
N THR A 106 5.99 -9.56 0.58
CA THR A 106 5.75 -9.73 2.01
C THR A 106 6.16 -11.13 2.45
N VAL A 107 6.77 -11.24 3.63
CA VAL A 107 7.14 -12.52 4.24
C VAL A 107 6.68 -12.53 5.69
N GLN A 108 6.03 -13.60 6.11
CA GLN A 108 5.64 -13.78 7.50
C GLN A 108 6.83 -14.32 8.30
N VAL A 109 7.26 -13.60 9.33
CA VAL A 109 8.32 -14.00 10.26
C VAL A 109 7.73 -14.06 11.66
N GLY A 110 7.39 -15.28 12.10
CA GLY A 110 6.65 -15.49 13.34
C GLY A 110 5.30 -14.78 13.32
N LYS A 111 5.09 -13.87 14.28
CA LYS A 111 3.84 -13.07 14.39
C LYS A 111 3.87 -11.78 13.56
N SER A 112 4.99 -11.44 12.95
CA SER A 112 5.18 -10.16 12.27
C SER A 112 5.32 -10.37 10.77
N THR A 113 4.63 -9.53 9.99
CA THR A 113 4.79 -9.51 8.54
C THR A 113 5.86 -8.49 8.15
N MET A 114 6.88 -8.96 7.43
CA MET A 114 7.99 -8.17 6.93
C MET A 114 7.81 -7.87 5.45
N VAL A 115 8.34 -6.73 5.01
CA VAL A 115 8.45 -6.31 3.61
C VAL A 115 9.90 -6.47 3.19
N ILE A 116 10.11 -7.08 2.03
CA ILE A 116 11.41 -7.24 1.38
C ILE A 116 11.37 -6.46 0.08
N SER A 117 12.37 -5.62 -0.19
CA SER A 117 12.50 -4.75 -1.37
C SER A 117 13.87 -4.89 -2.05
N VAL A 118 14.27 -6.15 -2.26
CA VAL A 118 15.59 -6.53 -2.80
C VAL A 118 15.45 -7.04 -4.20
#